data_AF-A0AAU4PJ52-F1
#
_entry.id   AF-A0AAU4PJ52-F1
#
_cell.length_a   1.000
_cell.length_b   1.000
_cell.length_c   1.000
_cell.angle_alpha   90.00
_cell.angle_beta   90.00
_cell.angle_gamma   90.00
#
_symmetry.space_group_name_H-M   'P 1'
#
loop_
_entity.id
_entity.type
_entity.pdbx_description
1 polymer ?
#
loop_
_entity_poly.entity_id
_entity_poly.type
_entity_poly.pdbx_seq_one_letter_code
_entity_poly.pdbx_strand_id
1 'polypeptide(L)'
;MRLRAALTTVVLTALLPVGSAVPAVAAPDQGVLLTVSGSANTWIRGVVLHCPPGPDDRHPDALGACAALDAAGGDFGALAGDPHPCTHEDDPVTVTAEGARQGDAVDWRHTYPNACLMDAVTGPVFRF
;
A
#
# COMPACT_ATOMS: atom_id res chain seq x y z
N MET A 1 18.36 3.94 -80.18
CA MET A 1 17.83 4.28 -78.85
C MET A 1 18.48 3.38 -77.81
N ARG A 2 19.25 3.93 -76.88
CA ARG A 2 19.92 3.18 -75.80
C ARG A 2 19.06 3.33 -74.53
N LEU A 3 18.58 2.22 -73.95
CA LEU A 3 17.98 2.25 -72.61
C LEU A 3 19.02 1.77 -71.60
N ARG A 4 19.36 2.64 -70.64
CA ARG A 4 20.16 2.33 -69.45
C ARG A 4 19.18 1.97 -68.32
N ALA A 5 19.28 0.76 -67.78
CA ALA A 5 18.55 0.37 -66.58
C ALA A 5 19.36 0.79 -65.34
N ALA A 6 18.74 1.56 -64.45
CA ALA A 6 19.32 1.96 -63.17
C ALA A 6 18.75 1.07 -62.06
N LEU A 7 19.62 0.40 -61.31
CA LEU A 7 19.28 -0.36 -60.10
C LEU A 7 19.32 0.60 -58.90
N THR A 8 18.19 0.77 -58.23
CA THR A 8 18.06 1.54 -56.98
C THR A 8 18.09 0.60 -55.78
N THR A 9 19.17 0.65 -55.01
CA THR A 9 19.32 -0.06 -53.73
C THR A 9 18.73 0.79 -52.61
N VAL A 10 17.70 0.30 -51.91
CA VAL A 10 17.14 0.97 -50.72
C VAL A 10 17.83 0.40 -49.47
N VAL A 11 18.52 1.26 -48.72
CA VAL A 11 19.07 0.95 -47.39
C VAL A 11 18.12 1.53 -46.34
N LEU A 12 17.55 0.66 -45.51
CA LEU A 12 16.64 1.03 -44.42
C LEU A 12 17.43 1.06 -43.10
N THR A 13 17.81 2.25 -42.64
CA THR A 13 18.40 2.45 -41.31
C THR A 13 17.30 2.65 -40.27
N ALA A 14 17.13 1.69 -39.36
CA ALA A 14 16.24 1.79 -38.21
C ALA A 14 16.93 2.55 -37.06
N LEU A 15 16.38 3.70 -36.66
CA LEU A 15 16.76 4.39 -35.42
C LEU A 15 15.89 3.87 -34.27
N LEU A 16 16.53 3.29 -33.25
CA LEU A 16 15.88 2.91 -31.99
C LEU A 16 15.86 4.13 -31.04
N PRO A 17 14.73 4.44 -30.38
CA PRO A 17 14.70 5.49 -29.37
C PRO A 17 15.38 5.00 -28.09
N VAL A 18 16.34 5.78 -27.58
CA VAL A 18 16.93 5.57 -26.25
C VAL A 18 15.93 6.09 -25.23
N GLY A 19 15.25 5.19 -24.53
CA GLY A 19 14.39 5.54 -23.40
C GLY A 19 15.24 5.90 -22.19
N SER A 20 15.16 7.14 -21.72
CA SER A 20 15.78 7.58 -20.46
C SER A 20 15.03 6.96 -19.28
N ALA A 21 15.63 5.97 -18.61
CA ALA A 21 15.15 5.51 -17.32
C ALA A 21 15.45 6.58 -16.26
N VAL A 22 14.40 7.19 -15.70
CA VAL A 22 14.54 8.10 -14.56
C VAL A 22 14.85 7.24 -13.33
N PRO A 23 15.94 7.50 -12.57
CA PRO A 23 16.19 6.76 -11.35
C PRO A 23 15.03 7.00 -10.37
N ALA A 24 14.36 5.93 -9.94
CA ALA A 24 13.42 6.00 -8.84
C ALA A 24 14.21 6.38 -7.59
N VAL A 25 14.07 7.62 -7.13
CA VAL A 25 14.48 8.00 -5.78
C VAL A 25 13.61 7.15 -4.85
N ALA A 26 14.23 6.21 -4.13
CA ALA A 26 13.55 5.52 -3.05
C ALA A 26 12.96 6.60 -2.13
N ALA A 27 11.63 6.61 -2.01
CA ALA A 27 10.99 7.45 -1.02
C ALA A 27 11.66 7.14 0.33
N PRO A 28 11.96 8.15 1.16
CA PRO A 28 12.35 7.89 2.54
C PRO A 28 11.35 6.89 3.15
N ASP A 29 11.78 6.02 4.05
CA ASP A 29 10.90 5.08 4.75
C ASP A 29 9.94 5.91 5.64
N GLN A 30 8.87 6.45 5.06
CA GLN A 30 8.01 7.50 5.66
C GLN A 30 6.94 6.90 6.58
N GLY A 31 7.11 5.64 6.96
CA GLY A 31 6.09 4.86 7.62
C GLY A 31 4.91 4.52 6.70
N VAL A 32 3.91 3.91 7.30
CA VAL A 32 2.67 3.54 6.64
C VAL A 32 1.56 4.43 7.21
N LEU A 33 0.89 5.19 6.34
CA LEU A 33 -0.34 5.88 6.69
C LEU A 33 -1.45 4.85 6.80
N LEU A 34 -1.98 4.70 8.00
CA LEU A 34 -3.14 3.87 8.30
C LEU A 34 -4.36 4.78 8.37
N THR A 35 -5.43 4.41 7.68
CA THR A 35 -6.71 5.12 7.78
C THR A 35 -7.86 4.17 8.09
N VAL A 36 -8.88 4.71 8.75
CA VAL A 36 -10.20 4.09 8.92
C VAL A 36 -11.24 5.13 8.50
N SER A 37 -12.11 4.78 7.55
CA SER A 37 -13.23 5.60 7.14
C SER A 37 -14.57 4.88 7.34
N GLY A 38 -15.60 5.66 7.63
CA GLY A 38 -16.98 5.17 7.66
C GLY A 38 -17.54 4.94 6.26
N SER A 39 -18.74 4.33 6.21
CA SER A 39 -19.49 4.11 4.98
C SER A 39 -19.58 5.38 4.11
N ALA A 40 -19.37 5.22 2.80
CA ALA A 40 -19.35 6.30 1.81
C ALA A 40 -18.43 7.51 2.17
N ASN A 41 -17.37 7.28 2.95
CA ASN A 41 -16.44 8.31 3.43
C ASN A 41 -17.12 9.42 4.26
N THR A 42 -18.15 9.06 5.03
CA THR A 42 -18.86 10.00 5.93
C THR A 42 -17.97 10.60 7.01
N TRP A 43 -16.94 9.87 7.43
CA TRP A 43 -15.87 10.33 8.30
C TRP A 43 -14.58 9.55 8.01
N ILE A 44 -13.44 10.10 8.41
CA ILE A 44 -12.13 9.45 8.28
C ILE A 44 -11.23 9.85 9.44
N ARG A 45 -10.40 8.91 9.89
CA ARG A 45 -9.29 9.16 10.81
C ARG A 45 -8.06 8.39 10.33
N GLY A 46 -6.88 8.84 10.70
CA GLY A 46 -5.64 8.21 10.29
C GLY A 46 -4.46 8.55 11.18
N VAL A 47 -3.49 7.65 11.20
CA VAL A 47 -2.21 7.80 11.91
C VAL A 47 -1.10 7.26 11.02
N VAL A 48 0.11 7.79 11.17
CA VAL A 48 1.30 7.22 10.52
C VAL A 48 1.95 6.27 11.52
N LEU A 49 2.12 5.01 11.12
CA LEU A 49 2.84 3.99 11.89
C LEU A 49 4.26 3.88 11.35
N HIS A 50 5.26 4.03 12.23
CA HIS A 50 6.65 3.72 11.91
C HIS A 50 7.07 2.43 12.60
N CYS A 51 7.80 1.57 11.88
CA CYS A 51 8.38 0.34 12.45
C CYS A 51 9.90 0.33 12.20
N PRO A 52 10.75 0.40 13.24
CA PRO A 52 10.39 0.47 14.67
C PRO A 52 9.76 1.84 15.06
N PRO A 53 8.92 1.87 16.11
CA PRO A 53 8.26 3.11 16.52
C PRO A 53 9.25 4.10 17.14
N GLY A 54 9.07 5.38 16.80
CA GLY A 54 9.85 6.50 17.33
C GLY A 54 9.19 7.18 18.56
N PRO A 55 9.88 8.15 19.18
CA PRO A 55 9.35 8.87 20.35
C PRO A 55 8.10 9.71 20.06
N ASP A 56 7.90 10.11 18.80
CA ASP A 56 6.78 10.94 18.36
C ASP A 56 5.68 10.13 17.66
N ASP A 57 5.69 8.79 17.79
CA ASP A 57 4.66 7.94 17.20
C ASP A 57 3.28 8.24 17.83
N ARG A 58 2.26 8.33 16.97
CA ARG A 58 0.89 8.71 17.33
C ARG A 58 -0.04 7.51 17.41
N HIS A 59 0.41 6.34 16.97
CA HIS A 59 -0.36 5.11 17.06
C HIS A 59 -0.41 4.67 18.54
N PRO A 60 -1.61 4.48 19.13
CA PRO A 60 -1.78 4.26 20.57
C PRO A 60 -1.11 2.97 21.07
N ASP A 61 -0.94 1.98 20.20
CA ASP A 61 -0.15 0.76 20.44
C ASP A 61 0.81 0.48 19.27
N ALA A 62 1.73 1.41 19.00
CA ALA A 62 2.66 1.29 17.88
C ALA A 62 3.54 0.02 17.96
N LEU A 63 3.97 -0.35 19.17
CA LEU A 63 4.76 -1.56 19.39
C LEU A 63 3.96 -2.83 19.05
N GLY A 64 2.72 -2.94 19.52
CA GLY A 64 1.85 -4.06 19.20
C GLY A 64 1.51 -4.13 17.71
N ALA A 65 1.23 -3.00 17.07
CA ALA A 65 0.98 -2.94 15.63
C ALA A 65 2.18 -3.38 14.79
N CYS A 66 3.39 -2.92 15.12
CA CYS A 66 4.61 -3.36 14.43
C CYS A 66 4.87 -4.85 14.63
N ALA A 67 4.69 -5.37 15.85
CA ALA A 67 4.86 -6.79 16.14
C ALA A 67 3.86 -7.67 15.36
N ALA A 68 2.60 -7.23 15.26
CA ALA A 68 1.57 -7.93 14.47
C ALA A 68 1.94 -7.97 12.98
N LEU A 69 2.41 -6.86 12.43
CA LEU A 69 2.88 -6.79 11.04
C LEU A 69 4.13 -7.64 10.81
N ASP A 70 5.09 -7.65 11.73
CA ASP A 70 6.27 -8.50 11.61
C ASP A 70 5.90 -10.00 11.64
N ALA A 71 4.97 -10.40 12.52
CA ALA A 71 4.47 -11.77 12.58
C ALA A 71 3.73 -12.19 11.30
N ALA A 72 3.05 -11.25 10.64
CA ALA A 72 2.37 -11.45 9.36
C ALA A 72 3.29 -11.26 8.13
N GLY A 73 4.59 -10.99 8.32
CA GLY A 73 5.52 -10.74 7.22
C GLY A 73 5.19 -9.49 6.40
N GLY A 74 4.55 -8.49 7.02
CA GLY A 74 4.10 -7.26 6.38
C GLY A 74 2.77 -7.38 5.60
N ASP A 75 2.15 -8.56 5.56
CA ASP A 75 0.86 -8.76 4.89
C ASP A 75 -0.32 -8.40 5.81
N PHE A 76 -0.98 -7.29 5.51
CA PHE A 76 -2.17 -6.82 6.23
C PHE A 76 -3.36 -7.78 6.13
N GLY A 77 -3.42 -8.62 5.09
CA GLY A 77 -4.44 -9.66 4.92
C GLY A 77 -4.15 -10.94 5.71
N ALA A 78 -2.94 -11.10 6.23
CA ALA A 78 -2.50 -12.26 7.01
C ALA A 78 -2.34 -11.97 8.51
N LEU A 79 -2.86 -10.81 8.98
CA LEU A 79 -2.89 -10.48 10.40
C LEU A 79 -3.64 -11.56 11.18
N ALA A 80 -3.04 -12.00 12.28
CA ALA A 80 -3.65 -13.01 13.16
C ALA A 80 -4.91 -12.48 13.89
N GLY A 81 -5.02 -11.15 14.00
CA GLY A 81 -6.10 -10.48 14.70
C GLY A 81 -6.09 -10.70 16.22
N ASP A 82 -7.21 -10.36 16.83
CA ASP A 82 -7.53 -10.56 18.25
C ASP A 82 -9.00 -11.03 18.31
N PRO A 83 -9.30 -12.31 17.98
CA PRO A 83 -10.67 -12.73 17.73
C PRO A 83 -11.57 -12.63 18.96
N HIS A 84 -12.66 -11.87 18.84
CA HIS A 84 -13.67 -11.68 19.88
C HIS A 84 -15.10 -11.59 19.30
N PRO A 85 -16.15 -11.77 20.14
CA PRO A 85 -17.53 -11.74 19.66
C PRO A 85 -17.95 -10.34 19.19
N CYS A 86 -18.51 -10.24 17.98
CA CYS A 86 -19.05 -9.02 17.41
C CYS A 86 -20.56 -9.10 17.17
N THR A 87 -21.20 -7.93 17.19
CA THR A 87 -22.57 -7.77 16.70
C THR A 87 -22.63 -7.94 15.18
N HIS A 88 -23.84 -8.23 14.69
CA HIS A 88 -24.12 -8.37 13.26
C HIS A 88 -24.68 -7.06 12.65
N GLU A 89 -24.40 -5.89 13.22
CA GLU A 89 -24.84 -4.65 12.57
C GLU A 89 -24.06 -4.43 11.27
N ASP A 90 -24.77 -3.88 10.28
CA ASP A 90 -24.22 -3.45 9.01
C ASP A 90 -23.91 -1.95 9.10
N ASP A 91 -22.70 -1.63 9.54
CA ASP A 91 -22.14 -0.28 9.58
C ASP A 91 -20.70 -0.30 9.03
N PRO A 92 -20.53 -0.44 7.71
CA PRO A 92 -19.25 -0.80 7.14
C PRO A 92 -18.17 0.27 7.36
N VAL A 93 -16.96 -0.19 7.66
CA VAL A 93 -15.75 0.64 7.74
C VAL A 93 -14.73 0.18 6.72
N THR A 94 -14.06 1.14 6.07
CA THR A 94 -12.96 0.85 5.14
C THR A 94 -11.64 1.27 5.77
N VAL A 95 -10.67 0.37 5.77
CA VAL A 95 -9.32 0.64 6.21
C VAL A 95 -8.37 0.73 5.03
N THR A 96 -7.36 1.58 5.13
CA THR A 96 -6.25 1.62 4.17
C THR A 96 -4.90 1.63 4.86
N ALA A 97 -3.90 1.05 4.20
CA ALA A 97 -2.50 1.15 4.55
C ALA A 97 -1.75 1.59 3.29
N GLU A 98 -1.12 2.76 3.33
CA GLU A 98 -0.46 3.38 2.19
C GLU A 98 0.90 3.92 2.61
N GLY A 99 1.97 3.63 1.86
CA GLY A 99 3.30 4.15 2.15
C GLY A 99 4.39 3.13 1.84
N ALA A 100 5.38 3.04 2.73
CA ALA A 100 6.44 2.04 2.63
C ALA A 100 6.77 1.47 4.01
N ARG A 101 7.19 0.20 4.02
CA ARG A 101 7.64 -0.49 5.21
C ARG A 101 8.90 -1.28 4.87
N GLN A 102 10.02 -0.98 5.53
CA GLN A 102 11.28 -1.69 5.31
C GLN A 102 11.72 -1.71 3.82
N GLY A 103 11.34 -0.67 3.06
CA GLY A 103 11.62 -0.55 1.62
C GLY A 103 10.57 -1.16 0.69
N ASP A 104 9.61 -1.93 1.21
CA ASP A 104 8.50 -2.46 0.42
C ASP A 104 7.35 -1.46 0.35
N ALA A 105 6.85 -1.23 -0.86
CA ALA A 105 5.69 -0.37 -1.07
C ALA A 105 4.43 -1.03 -0.49
N VAL A 106 3.65 -0.25 0.26
CA VAL A 106 2.39 -0.68 0.86
C VAL A 106 1.26 0.09 0.17
N ASP A 107 0.33 -0.65 -0.43
CA ASP A 107 -0.94 -0.16 -0.95
C ASP A 107 -1.98 -1.25 -0.70
N TRP A 108 -2.71 -1.13 0.40
CA TRP A 108 -3.67 -2.11 0.84
C TRP A 108 -4.95 -1.45 1.33
N ARG A 109 -6.09 -2.08 1.01
CA ARG A 109 -7.42 -1.61 1.38
C ARG A 109 -8.33 -2.79 1.68
N HIS A 110 -9.16 -2.66 2.71
CA HIS A 110 -10.20 -3.62 3.01
C HIS A 110 -11.44 -2.96 3.60
N THR A 111 -12.62 -3.51 3.34
CA THR A 111 -13.88 -3.06 3.95
C THR A 111 -14.44 -4.16 4.82
N TYR A 112 -14.63 -3.85 6.11
CA TYR A 112 -15.23 -4.77 7.07
C TYR A 112 -16.71 -4.42 7.28
N PRO A 113 -17.58 -5.40 7.61
CA PRO A 113 -19.01 -5.15 7.82
C PRO A 113 -19.33 -4.19 8.97
N ASN A 114 -18.43 -4.13 9.97
CA ASN A 114 -18.49 -3.16 11.06
C ASN A 114 -17.11 -2.98 11.72
N ALA A 115 -17.00 -1.97 12.58
CA ALA A 115 -15.77 -1.64 13.29
C ALA A 115 -15.31 -2.75 14.25
N CYS A 116 -16.23 -3.53 14.83
CA CYS A 116 -15.87 -4.64 15.71
C CYS A 116 -15.13 -5.75 14.93
N LEU A 117 -15.63 -6.15 13.76
CA LEU A 117 -14.97 -7.15 12.93
C LEU A 117 -13.63 -6.66 12.39
N MET A 118 -13.52 -5.37 12.06
CA MET A 118 -12.24 -4.75 11.71
C MET A 118 -11.22 -4.90 12.85
N ASP A 119 -11.61 -4.57 14.09
CA ASP A 119 -10.75 -4.71 15.27
C ASP A 119 -10.37 -6.19 15.53
N ALA A 120 -11.35 -7.10 15.47
CA ALA A 120 -11.12 -8.52 15.71
C ALA A 120 -10.16 -9.16 14.69
N VAL A 121 -10.20 -8.73 13.43
CA VAL A 121 -9.36 -9.30 12.35
C VAL A 121 -7.99 -8.64 12.28
N THR A 122 -7.91 -7.33 12.54
CA THR A 122 -6.66 -6.58 12.36
C THR A 122 -5.88 -6.40 13.67
N GLY A 123 -6.52 -6.67 14.81
CA GLY A 123 -5.93 -6.54 16.13
C GLY A 123 -5.41 -5.11 16.36
N PRO A 124 -4.17 -4.94 16.85
CA PRO A 124 -3.65 -3.63 17.21
C PRO A 124 -3.45 -2.69 16.00
N VAL A 125 -3.36 -3.20 14.77
CA VAL A 125 -2.92 -2.40 13.60
C VAL A 125 -3.87 -1.25 13.26
N PHE A 126 -5.19 -1.43 13.38
CA PHE A 126 -6.17 -0.36 13.09
C PHE A 126 -6.93 0.14 14.33
N ARG A 127 -6.40 -0.16 15.53
CA ARG A 127 -7.00 0.19 16.82
C ARG A 127 -6.55 1.60 17.28
N PHE A 128 -6.91 2.62 16.52
CA PHE A 128 -6.67 4.05 16.79
C PHE A 128 -7.89 4.93 16.50
#